data_AF-A0A939C8V1-F1
#
_entry.id   AF-A0A939C8V1-F1
#
_cell.length_a   1.000
_cell.length_b   1.000
_cell.length_c   1.000
_cell.angle_alpha   90.00
_cell.angle_beta   90.00
_cell.angle_gamma   90.00
#
_symmetry.space_group_name_H-M   'P 1'
#
loop_
_entity.id
_entity.type
_entity.pdbx_description
1 polymer ?
#
loop_
_entity_poly.entity_id
_entity_poly.type
_entity_poly.pdbx_seq_one_letter_code
_entity_poly.pdbx_strand_id
1 'polypeptide(L)'
;MRYSEVQFNKDVAYYKRMLKKRLGKGKTCLVSLPLENESAFFSLAPLSRAVDEFGSDLSVFVLGKESSTLPVLRKTWELYSQLKKGGKSNAAKAMQAFIESVQRKTKDSYFEKLFRQPDLEINVKTKGFGFDSKLIDFRTGWFRRSKWKQLLATNKRILQQGYGLRKAERLSIGFELIPKKKSLELPLQDYLDSFSIAYTFALAGKAMCKSVSMGAETARMSQLEPMGRVSDLSSTLVGCEYEKNISEPWFNAFKRLSPFIGASKLNPSNASFGIHGKGYGGKHFFGMKIGYPSPNRKTRWQGPGQMFLKPWWAEQSKIDKRPARTRYAITETLPLENYIRSCYVDYFKMREKADRIRDVLRKSKALFVEGQRVKGGRTSLRLDLSHILSKKSPVLSSDIEVNPKTPREAAKIFKTNSGRYGNFPGGEVFFTPHRMDGTFIGDVVINVDQSYVIPENKPLVVSVKAGKYRVLSGSGTILKAFNKRKKESMGMIRIFEKNRSMPKKIISSMKRNFSNVGEFAINTNPKARLSRYLIETEKLARMIHIALGSGYEPGRQTTYHCDIVINSPRQKLDIYAIDKAGNQLWIIKKGKMVV
;
A
#
# COMPACT_ATOMS: atom_id res chain seq x y z
N MET A 1 -31.38 -0.57 -4.64
CA MET A 1 -30.05 -0.55 -3.97
C MET A 1 -29.07 -1.41 -4.77
N ARG A 2 -27.79 -1.00 -4.88
CA ARG A 2 -26.74 -1.76 -5.60
C ARG A 2 -26.34 -3.07 -4.90
N TYR A 3 -26.48 -3.11 -3.58
CA TYR A 3 -26.18 -4.28 -2.75
C TYR A 3 -27.36 -4.60 -1.83
N SER A 4 -27.59 -5.89 -1.57
CA SER A 4 -28.54 -6.36 -0.54
C SER A 4 -27.76 -6.90 0.65
N GLU A 5 -27.71 -6.14 1.75
CA GLU A 5 -27.02 -6.57 2.98
C GLU A 5 -27.69 -7.82 3.59
N VAL A 6 -29.02 -7.90 3.52
CA VAL A 6 -29.77 -9.08 3.96
C VAL A 6 -29.33 -10.32 3.18
N GLN A 7 -29.26 -10.22 1.85
CA GLN A 7 -28.82 -11.34 1.03
C GLN A 7 -27.33 -11.66 1.26
N PHE A 8 -26.47 -10.64 1.39
CA PHE A 8 -25.06 -10.84 1.72
C PHE A 8 -24.89 -11.65 3.01
N ASN A 9 -25.61 -11.30 4.07
CA ASN A 9 -25.54 -12.01 5.35
C ASN A 9 -26.09 -13.45 5.26
N LYS A 10 -27.14 -13.68 4.45
CA LYS A 10 -27.64 -15.04 4.14
C LYS A 10 -26.58 -15.86 3.41
N ASP A 11 -25.88 -15.26 2.46
CA ASP A 11 -24.81 -15.90 1.68
C ASP A 11 -23.58 -16.22 2.55
N VAL A 12 -23.24 -15.34 3.49
CA VAL A 12 -22.22 -15.60 4.52
C VAL A 12 -22.62 -16.80 5.38
N ALA A 13 -23.86 -16.85 5.86
CA ALA A 13 -24.36 -17.96 6.68
C ALA A 13 -24.37 -19.28 5.90
N TYR A 14 -24.69 -19.25 4.61
CA TYR A 14 -24.57 -20.39 3.71
C TYR A 14 -23.13 -20.91 3.69
N TYR A 15 -22.13 -20.07 3.39
CA TYR A 15 -20.74 -20.50 3.34
C TYR A 15 -20.23 -21.01 4.69
N LYS A 16 -20.64 -20.38 5.80
CA LYS A 16 -20.32 -20.89 7.14
C LYS A 16 -20.86 -22.29 7.37
N ARG A 17 -22.12 -22.56 7.01
CA ARG A 17 -22.71 -23.89 7.15
C ARG A 17 -21.93 -24.93 6.34
N MET A 18 -21.59 -24.61 5.09
CA MET A 18 -20.89 -25.54 4.20
C MET A 18 -19.44 -25.82 4.61
N LEU A 19 -18.76 -24.85 5.25
CA LEU A 19 -17.33 -24.91 5.56
C LEU A 19 -17.00 -25.17 7.05
N LYS A 20 -18.02 -25.29 7.92
CA LYS A 20 -17.89 -25.40 9.40
C LYS A 20 -16.86 -26.43 9.87
N LYS A 21 -16.74 -27.58 9.19
CA LYS A 21 -15.82 -28.67 9.57
C LYS A 21 -14.40 -28.51 8.99
N ARG A 22 -14.20 -27.61 8.03
CA ARG A 22 -12.92 -27.45 7.32
C ARG A 22 -12.14 -26.25 7.81
N LEU A 23 -12.83 -25.17 8.15
CA LEU A 23 -12.22 -23.92 8.60
C LEU A 23 -12.24 -23.79 10.13
N GLY A 24 -11.45 -22.85 10.65
CA GLY A 24 -11.26 -22.63 12.07
C GLY A 24 -10.04 -21.75 12.37
N LYS A 25 -9.86 -21.38 13.64
CA LYS A 25 -8.81 -20.47 14.07
C LYS A 25 -7.42 -20.95 13.63
N GLY A 26 -6.69 -20.13 12.89
CA GLY A 26 -5.32 -20.42 12.45
C GLY A 26 -5.21 -21.34 11.23
N LYS A 27 -6.34 -21.83 10.69
CA LYS A 27 -6.36 -22.56 9.41
C LYS A 27 -6.22 -21.61 8.23
N THR A 28 -5.82 -22.16 7.09
CA THR A 28 -5.52 -21.46 5.85
C THR A 28 -6.37 -21.99 4.70
N CYS A 29 -6.98 -21.10 3.94
CA CYS A 29 -7.78 -21.38 2.77
C CYS A 29 -7.16 -20.71 1.55
N LEU A 30 -7.05 -21.44 0.44
CA LEU A 30 -6.61 -20.93 -0.85
C LEU A 30 -7.77 -21.01 -1.84
N VAL A 31 -8.10 -19.91 -2.50
CA VAL A 31 -9.05 -19.88 -3.62
C VAL A 31 -8.33 -19.43 -4.88
N SER A 32 -8.49 -20.18 -5.97
CA SER A 32 -8.04 -19.75 -7.30
C SER A 32 -9.18 -19.78 -8.30
N LEU A 33 -9.28 -18.73 -9.13
CA LEU A 33 -10.36 -18.56 -10.09
C LEU A 33 -9.91 -17.85 -11.37
N PRO A 34 -10.53 -18.15 -12.53
CA PRO A 34 -10.33 -17.38 -13.75
C PRO A 34 -11.01 -16.00 -13.65
N LEU A 35 -10.41 -14.97 -14.23
CA LEU A 35 -10.96 -13.60 -14.27
C LEU A 35 -12.29 -13.54 -15.02
N GLU A 36 -12.50 -14.44 -15.98
CA GLU A 36 -13.68 -14.56 -16.82
C GLU A 36 -14.91 -15.03 -16.02
N ASN A 37 -14.71 -15.69 -14.88
CA ASN A 37 -15.82 -16.17 -14.05
C ASN A 37 -16.25 -15.09 -13.04
N GLU A 38 -17.07 -14.16 -13.51
CA GLU A 38 -17.65 -13.08 -12.71
C GLU A 38 -18.41 -13.61 -11.48
N SER A 39 -19.18 -14.69 -11.64
CA SER A 39 -19.96 -15.28 -10.55
C SER A 39 -19.07 -15.79 -9.42
N ALA A 40 -17.96 -16.45 -9.75
CA ALA A 40 -16.96 -16.86 -8.78
C ALA A 40 -16.33 -15.64 -8.09
N PHE A 41 -15.97 -14.61 -8.85
CA PHE A 41 -15.35 -13.40 -8.30
C PHE A 41 -16.24 -12.69 -7.28
N PHE A 42 -17.52 -12.43 -7.60
CA PHE A 42 -18.42 -11.78 -6.65
C PHE A 42 -18.85 -12.70 -5.50
N SER A 43 -18.77 -14.02 -5.67
CA SER A 43 -18.97 -14.96 -4.55
C SER A 43 -17.85 -14.90 -3.51
N LEU A 44 -16.68 -14.34 -3.85
CA LEU A 44 -15.58 -14.18 -2.91
C LEU A 44 -15.92 -13.24 -1.74
N ALA A 45 -16.78 -12.23 -1.92
CA ALA A 45 -17.07 -11.27 -0.85
C ALA A 45 -17.78 -11.92 0.37
N PRO A 46 -18.93 -12.63 0.20
CA PRO A 46 -19.53 -13.37 1.31
C PRO A 46 -18.68 -14.57 1.76
N LEU A 47 -17.94 -15.23 0.84
CA LEU A 47 -17.02 -16.30 1.20
C LEU A 47 -15.91 -15.79 2.13
N SER A 48 -15.25 -14.69 1.79
CA SER A 48 -14.13 -14.15 2.57
C SER A 48 -14.57 -13.72 3.97
N ARG A 49 -15.77 -13.14 4.08
CA ARG A 49 -16.41 -12.84 5.36
C ARG A 49 -16.60 -14.11 6.19
N ALA A 50 -17.12 -15.17 5.59
CA ALA A 50 -17.31 -16.45 6.27
C ALA A 50 -15.97 -17.03 6.76
N VAL A 51 -14.91 -16.98 5.94
CA VAL A 51 -13.57 -17.48 6.30
C VAL A 51 -12.98 -16.67 7.47
N ASP A 52 -13.05 -15.34 7.46
CA ASP A 52 -12.51 -14.52 8.56
C ASP A 52 -13.34 -14.67 9.85
N GLU A 53 -14.65 -14.92 9.76
CA GLU A 53 -15.48 -15.22 10.93
C GLU A 53 -15.14 -16.56 11.60
N PHE A 54 -14.55 -17.51 10.87
CA PHE A 54 -13.94 -18.71 11.47
C PHE A 54 -12.57 -18.45 12.10
N GLY A 55 -11.98 -17.27 11.90
CA GLY A 55 -10.61 -16.96 12.30
C GLY A 55 -9.56 -17.67 11.43
N SER A 56 -9.92 -18.03 10.19
CA SER A 56 -9.02 -18.59 9.19
C SER A 56 -8.46 -17.50 8.28
N ASP A 57 -7.28 -17.76 7.72
CA ASP A 57 -6.70 -16.94 6.65
C ASP A 57 -7.21 -17.39 5.29
N LEU A 58 -7.54 -16.44 4.43
CA LEU A 58 -7.86 -16.66 3.03
C LEU A 58 -6.79 -16.02 2.16
N SER A 59 -6.32 -16.74 1.14
CA SER A 59 -5.52 -16.21 0.03
C SER A 59 -6.25 -16.46 -1.28
N VAL A 60 -6.33 -15.44 -2.13
CA VAL A 60 -7.07 -15.47 -3.39
C VAL A 60 -6.13 -15.17 -4.55
N PHE A 61 -6.25 -15.95 -5.62
CA PHE A 61 -5.60 -15.72 -6.91
C PHE A 61 -6.66 -15.66 -8.02
N VAL A 62 -6.82 -14.49 -8.64
CA VAL A 62 -7.68 -14.29 -9.82
C VAL A 62 -6.79 -14.20 -11.06
N LEU A 63 -7.02 -15.07 -12.03
CA LEU A 63 -6.11 -15.32 -13.13
C LEU A 63 -6.73 -14.92 -14.47
N GLY A 64 -6.20 -13.90 -15.14
CA GLY A 64 -6.60 -13.59 -16.52
C GLY A 64 -5.89 -14.45 -17.59
N LYS A 65 -4.80 -15.12 -17.20
CA LYS A 65 -4.01 -16.12 -17.96
C LYS A 65 -3.39 -17.08 -16.94
N GLU A 66 -2.66 -18.11 -17.38
CA GLU A 66 -1.97 -19.03 -16.49
C GLU A 66 -1.07 -18.32 -15.45
N SER A 67 -1.09 -18.84 -14.21
CA SER A 67 -0.29 -18.32 -13.11
C SER A 67 1.13 -18.86 -13.15
N SER A 68 2.13 -17.98 -13.04
CA SER A 68 3.50 -18.42 -12.76
C SER A 68 3.73 -18.85 -11.30
N THR A 69 2.85 -18.43 -10.39
CA THR A 69 3.08 -18.56 -8.93
C THR A 69 2.44 -19.82 -8.35
N LEU A 70 1.19 -20.12 -8.71
CA LEU A 70 0.47 -21.26 -8.14
C LEU A 70 1.15 -22.62 -8.41
N PRO A 71 1.65 -22.91 -9.63
CA PRO A 71 2.35 -24.17 -9.88
C PRO A 71 3.60 -24.33 -9.00
N VAL A 72 4.35 -23.25 -8.79
CA VAL A 72 5.55 -23.25 -7.93
C VAL A 72 5.18 -23.47 -6.47
N LEU A 73 4.11 -22.84 -5.97
CA LEU A 73 3.60 -23.05 -4.62
C LEU A 73 3.15 -24.50 -4.41
N ARG A 74 2.32 -25.05 -5.31
CA ARG A 74 1.86 -26.45 -5.22
C ARG A 74 3.02 -27.44 -5.23
N LYS A 75 3.99 -27.26 -6.12
CA LYS A 75 5.19 -28.10 -6.17
C LYS A 75 6.05 -27.99 -4.91
N THR A 76 6.13 -26.80 -4.32
CA THR A 76 6.82 -26.56 -3.04
C THR A 76 6.13 -27.30 -1.89
N TRP A 77 4.80 -27.22 -1.80
CA TRP A 77 4.02 -27.91 -0.77
C TRP A 77 4.08 -29.44 -0.92
N GLU A 78 3.98 -29.94 -2.14
CA GLU A 78 4.11 -31.37 -2.45
C GLU A 78 5.48 -31.89 -2.00
N LEU A 79 6.56 -31.19 -2.38
CA LEU A 79 7.92 -31.56 -1.98
C LEU A 79 8.10 -31.54 -0.45
N TYR A 80 7.52 -30.57 0.24
CA TYR A 80 7.55 -30.53 1.70
C TYR A 80 6.74 -31.70 2.32
N SER A 81 5.59 -32.06 1.74
CA SER A 81 4.82 -33.23 2.18
C SER A 81 5.62 -34.53 2.03
N GLN A 82 6.31 -34.71 0.89
CA GLN A 82 7.19 -35.85 0.66
C GLN A 82 8.35 -35.90 1.66
N LEU A 83 8.99 -34.76 1.94
CA LEU A 83 10.01 -34.65 2.99
C LEU A 83 9.46 -35.10 4.35
N LYS A 84 8.24 -34.71 4.71
CA LYS A 84 7.60 -35.11 5.98
C LYS A 84 7.18 -36.56 6.06
N LYS A 85 7.06 -37.25 4.93
CA LYS A 85 6.86 -38.70 4.85
C LYS A 85 8.18 -39.49 4.83
N GLY A 86 9.32 -38.85 5.15
CA GLY A 86 10.63 -39.50 5.20
C GLY A 86 11.33 -39.61 3.84
N GLY A 87 10.89 -38.85 2.83
CA GLY A 87 11.51 -38.85 1.49
C GLY A 87 13.00 -38.45 1.54
N LYS A 88 13.86 -39.28 0.92
CA LYS A 88 15.34 -39.09 0.91
C LYS A 88 15.89 -38.57 -0.42
N SER A 89 15.02 -38.11 -1.32
CA SER A 89 15.42 -37.59 -2.64
C SER A 89 16.32 -36.35 -2.54
N ASN A 90 17.09 -36.06 -3.60
CA ASN A 90 17.91 -34.84 -3.66
C ASN A 90 17.07 -33.57 -3.48
N ALA A 91 15.83 -33.57 -3.99
CA ALA A 91 14.88 -32.48 -3.79
C ALA A 91 14.49 -32.31 -2.31
N ALA A 92 14.20 -33.41 -1.61
CA ALA A 92 13.83 -33.38 -0.19
C ALA A 92 15.00 -32.90 0.67
N LYS A 93 16.22 -33.39 0.41
CA LYS A 93 17.45 -32.90 1.06
C LYS A 93 17.68 -31.40 0.82
N ALA A 94 17.45 -30.91 -0.40
CA ALA A 94 17.57 -29.49 -0.71
C ALA A 94 16.54 -28.63 0.02
N MET A 95 15.28 -29.10 0.12
CA MET A 95 14.23 -28.45 0.90
C MET A 95 14.59 -28.38 2.39
N GLN A 96 15.00 -29.51 2.97
CA GLN A 96 15.42 -29.60 4.37
C GLN A 96 16.58 -28.64 4.66
N ALA A 97 17.62 -28.67 3.83
CA ALA A 97 18.77 -27.78 3.97
C ALA A 97 18.39 -26.30 3.92
N PHE A 98 17.43 -25.92 3.06
CA PHE A 98 16.93 -24.54 3.02
C PHE A 98 16.23 -24.16 4.32
N ILE A 99 15.29 -24.98 4.79
CA ILE A 99 14.54 -24.74 6.03
C ILE A 99 15.49 -24.62 7.23
N GLU A 100 16.39 -25.59 7.39
CA GLU A 100 17.35 -25.64 8.50
C GLU A 100 18.33 -24.46 8.48
N SER A 101 18.78 -24.04 7.29
CA SER A 101 19.70 -22.90 7.18
C SER A 101 19.07 -21.60 7.70
N VAL A 102 17.78 -21.40 7.45
CA VAL A 102 17.04 -20.23 7.95
C VAL A 102 16.76 -20.39 9.44
N GLN A 103 16.25 -21.54 9.89
CA GLN A 103 15.97 -21.79 11.32
C GLN A 103 17.22 -21.65 12.20
N ARG A 104 18.39 -22.11 11.74
CA ARG A 104 19.66 -21.95 12.44
C ARG A 104 20.03 -20.47 12.62
N LYS A 105 19.78 -19.65 11.59
CA LYS A 105 20.03 -18.21 11.64
C LYS A 105 19.04 -17.48 12.55
N THR A 106 17.77 -17.82 12.48
CA THR A 106 16.70 -17.08 13.17
C THR A 106 16.43 -17.57 14.58
N LYS A 107 16.87 -18.81 14.92
CA LYS A 107 16.48 -19.55 16.13
C LYS A 107 14.95 -19.63 16.27
N ASP A 108 14.25 -19.77 15.15
CA ASP A 108 12.80 -19.65 15.07
C ASP A 108 12.23 -20.74 14.14
N SER A 109 11.54 -21.72 14.73
CA SER A 109 11.00 -22.86 14.01
C SER A 109 9.79 -22.51 13.13
N TYR A 110 9.21 -21.31 13.27
CA TYR A 110 8.04 -20.89 12.50
C TYR A 110 8.26 -20.95 10.99
N PHE A 111 9.50 -20.72 10.52
CA PHE A 111 9.81 -20.72 9.08
C PHE A 111 9.32 -21.97 8.35
N GLU A 112 9.47 -23.12 8.99
CA GLU A 112 9.05 -24.40 8.42
C GLU A 112 7.53 -24.48 8.21
N LYS A 113 6.74 -23.82 9.08
CA LYS A 113 5.27 -23.81 8.96
C LYS A 113 4.83 -23.20 7.62
N LEU A 114 5.61 -22.28 7.03
CA LEU A 114 5.30 -21.68 5.74
C LEU A 114 5.13 -22.71 4.62
N PHE A 115 5.82 -23.85 4.70
CA PHE A 115 5.86 -24.87 3.65
C PHE A 115 4.73 -25.91 3.72
N ARG A 116 3.86 -25.84 4.74
CA ARG A 116 2.67 -26.71 4.78
C ARG A 116 1.71 -26.32 3.63
N GLN A 117 0.98 -27.27 3.06
CA GLN A 117 -0.10 -26.91 2.14
C GLN A 117 -1.23 -26.16 2.87
N PRO A 118 -2.09 -25.40 2.17
CA PRO A 118 -3.31 -24.84 2.76
C PRO A 118 -4.18 -25.95 3.38
N ASP A 119 -4.90 -25.64 4.45
CA ASP A 119 -5.83 -26.59 5.09
C ASP A 119 -7.06 -26.86 4.22
N LEU A 120 -7.39 -25.92 3.33
CA LEU A 120 -8.45 -26.04 2.35
C LEU A 120 -8.04 -25.34 1.04
N GLU A 121 -8.10 -26.06 -0.08
CA GLU A 121 -7.97 -25.47 -1.41
C GLU A 121 -9.32 -25.56 -2.14
N ILE A 122 -9.81 -24.40 -2.59
CA ILE A 122 -11.06 -24.26 -3.31
C ILE A 122 -10.75 -23.91 -4.76
N ASN A 123 -11.26 -24.73 -5.67
CA ASN A 123 -11.11 -24.54 -7.11
C ASN A 123 -12.46 -24.17 -7.74
N VAL A 124 -12.46 -23.28 -8.71
CA VAL A 124 -13.66 -22.96 -9.47
C VAL A 124 -14.05 -24.12 -10.40
N LYS A 125 -15.32 -24.51 -10.33
CA LYS A 125 -16.01 -25.42 -11.25
C LYS A 125 -17.12 -24.64 -11.98
N THR A 126 -17.79 -25.27 -12.95
CA THR A 126 -18.77 -24.62 -13.83
C THR A 126 -19.87 -23.87 -13.06
N LYS A 127 -20.39 -24.45 -11.98
CA LYS A 127 -21.54 -23.91 -11.22
C LYS A 127 -21.21 -23.54 -9.76
N GLY A 128 -19.96 -23.66 -9.33
CA GLY A 128 -19.62 -23.44 -7.93
C GLY A 128 -18.15 -23.61 -7.57
N PHE A 129 -17.88 -23.50 -6.28
CA PHE A 129 -16.59 -23.75 -5.65
C PHE A 129 -16.47 -25.23 -5.27
N GLY A 130 -15.46 -25.91 -5.82
CA GLY A 130 -15.19 -27.32 -5.57
C GLY A 130 -14.05 -27.54 -4.58
N PHE A 131 -14.23 -28.47 -3.63
CA PHE A 131 -13.22 -28.94 -2.68
C PHE A 131 -13.63 -30.33 -2.15
N ASP A 132 -12.69 -31.23 -1.83
CA ASP A 132 -12.97 -32.57 -1.25
C ASP A 132 -14.12 -33.35 -1.95
N SER A 133 -14.17 -33.32 -3.28
CA SER A 133 -15.28 -33.89 -4.08
C SER A 133 -16.67 -33.28 -3.83
N LYS A 134 -16.77 -32.21 -3.04
CA LYS A 134 -17.97 -31.41 -2.82
C LYS A 134 -17.98 -30.20 -3.74
N LEU A 135 -19.18 -29.75 -4.06
CA LEU A 135 -19.45 -28.51 -4.79
C LEU A 135 -20.36 -27.62 -3.92
N ILE A 136 -20.00 -26.35 -3.78
CA ILE A 136 -20.84 -25.35 -3.12
C ILE A 136 -21.13 -24.21 -4.10
N ASP A 137 -22.34 -23.68 -4.07
CA ASP A 137 -22.82 -22.76 -5.11
C ASP A 137 -22.10 -21.41 -5.05
N PHE A 138 -22.06 -20.75 -6.20
CA PHE A 138 -21.82 -19.31 -6.25
C PHE A 138 -22.97 -18.54 -5.61
N ARG A 139 -22.64 -17.47 -4.90
CA ARG A 139 -23.57 -16.64 -4.15
C ARG A 139 -23.36 -15.17 -4.55
N THR A 140 -24.15 -14.75 -5.53
CA THR A 140 -24.07 -13.41 -6.14
C THR A 140 -25.35 -12.60 -5.99
N GLY A 141 -26.41 -13.15 -5.37
CA GLY A 141 -27.71 -12.48 -5.24
C GLY A 141 -27.65 -11.18 -4.41
N TRP A 142 -26.58 -10.97 -3.65
CA TRP A 142 -26.31 -9.72 -2.94
C TRP A 142 -25.88 -8.58 -3.87
N PHE A 143 -25.42 -8.86 -5.09
CA PHE A 143 -24.74 -7.92 -5.98
C PHE A 143 -25.58 -7.55 -7.21
N ARG A 144 -25.66 -6.26 -7.52
CA ARG A 144 -26.12 -5.74 -8.81
C ARG A 144 -25.11 -4.72 -9.34
N ARG A 145 -24.70 -4.88 -10.60
CA ARG A 145 -23.85 -3.89 -11.29
C ARG A 145 -24.48 -2.50 -11.19
N SER A 146 -23.68 -1.51 -10.79
CA SER A 146 -24.08 -0.10 -10.69
C SER A 146 -23.01 0.77 -11.34
N LYS A 147 -23.43 1.82 -12.06
CA LYS A 147 -22.55 2.78 -12.77
C LYS A 147 -21.42 2.13 -13.59
N TRP A 148 -21.67 0.95 -14.14
CA TRP A 148 -20.63 0.08 -14.71
C TRP A 148 -19.90 0.73 -15.89
N LYS A 149 -20.64 1.41 -16.77
CA LYS A 149 -20.07 2.16 -17.92
C LYS A 149 -19.15 3.28 -17.45
N GLN A 150 -19.59 4.05 -16.45
CA GLN A 150 -18.79 5.13 -15.87
C GLN A 150 -17.54 4.57 -15.17
N LEU A 151 -17.69 3.49 -14.40
CA LEU A 151 -16.58 2.86 -13.69
C LEU A 151 -15.50 2.32 -14.64
N LEU A 152 -15.91 1.62 -15.72
CA LEU A 152 -14.99 1.18 -16.77
C LEU A 152 -14.29 2.36 -17.45
N ALA A 153 -15.02 3.46 -17.73
CA ALA A 153 -14.43 4.67 -18.29
C ALA A 153 -13.42 5.32 -17.34
N THR A 154 -13.71 5.36 -16.03
CA THR A 154 -12.79 5.82 -14.98
C THR A 154 -11.52 4.98 -14.94
N ASN A 155 -11.65 3.66 -14.88
CA ASN A 155 -10.49 2.77 -14.82
C ASN A 155 -9.64 2.82 -16.10
N LYS A 156 -10.29 2.91 -17.26
CA LYS A 156 -9.59 3.13 -18.54
C LYS A 156 -8.85 4.46 -18.53
N ARG A 157 -9.45 5.54 -18.02
CA ARG A 157 -8.82 6.85 -17.88
C ARG A 157 -7.59 6.81 -16.98
N ILE A 158 -7.69 6.15 -15.82
CA ILE A 158 -6.56 5.93 -14.91
C ILE A 158 -5.47 5.16 -15.64
N LEU A 159 -5.77 4.01 -16.24
CA LEU A 159 -4.78 3.16 -16.89
C LEU A 159 -4.08 3.84 -18.08
N GLN A 160 -4.81 4.66 -18.84
CA GLN A 160 -4.28 5.36 -20.02
C GLN A 160 -3.49 6.61 -19.64
N GLN A 161 -4.07 7.51 -18.84
CA GLN A 161 -3.47 8.81 -18.52
C GLN A 161 -2.67 8.79 -17.22
N GLY A 162 -3.30 8.37 -16.12
CA GLY A 162 -2.66 8.30 -14.81
C GLY A 162 -1.46 7.34 -14.78
N TYR A 163 -1.70 6.12 -15.26
CA TYR A 163 -0.77 5.00 -15.21
C TYR A 163 0.10 4.90 -16.46
N GLY A 164 -0.38 5.32 -17.64
CA GLY A 164 0.35 5.11 -18.89
C GLY A 164 0.73 3.64 -19.12
N LEU A 165 -0.23 2.73 -18.90
CA LEU A 165 -0.04 1.28 -19.02
C LEU A 165 0.36 0.89 -20.45
N ARG A 166 1.37 0.01 -20.58
CA ARG A 166 1.93 -0.41 -21.87
C ARG A 166 1.55 -1.85 -22.21
N LYS A 167 1.43 -2.15 -23.51
CA LYS A 167 1.08 -3.48 -24.04
C LYS A 167 1.96 -4.62 -23.52
N ALA A 168 3.25 -4.38 -23.31
CA ALA A 168 4.20 -5.39 -22.84
C ALA A 168 4.16 -5.65 -21.32
N GLU A 169 3.52 -4.77 -20.54
CA GLU A 169 3.51 -4.86 -19.08
C GLU A 169 2.58 -5.97 -18.58
N ARG A 170 2.97 -6.62 -17.48
CA ARG A 170 2.07 -7.44 -16.66
C ARG A 170 1.51 -6.59 -15.53
N LEU A 171 0.18 -6.50 -15.44
CA LEU A 171 -0.54 -5.73 -14.43
C LEU A 171 -1.02 -6.65 -13.30
N SER A 172 -0.71 -6.32 -12.05
CA SER A 172 -1.26 -7.00 -10.87
C SER A 172 -2.16 -6.07 -10.07
N ILE A 173 -3.29 -6.56 -9.59
CA ILE A 173 -4.26 -5.79 -8.80
C ILE A 173 -4.42 -6.45 -7.42
N GLY A 174 -4.06 -5.74 -6.36
CA GLY A 174 -4.35 -6.11 -4.99
C GLY A 174 -5.69 -5.51 -4.55
N PHE A 175 -6.51 -6.25 -3.82
CA PHE A 175 -7.73 -5.72 -3.19
C PHE A 175 -7.94 -6.33 -1.80
N GLU A 176 -8.75 -5.66 -0.97
CA GLU A 176 -9.09 -6.17 0.36
C GLU A 176 -10.26 -7.16 0.32
N LEU A 177 -10.10 -8.24 1.09
CA LEU A 177 -11.17 -9.15 1.43
C LEU A 177 -12.09 -8.55 2.50
N ILE A 178 -13.34 -9.02 2.57
CA ILE A 178 -14.29 -8.53 3.56
C ILE A 178 -13.94 -9.10 4.96
N PRO A 179 -13.51 -8.27 5.94
CA PRO A 179 -13.19 -8.72 7.29
C PRO A 179 -14.47 -8.94 8.11
N LYS A 180 -14.43 -9.68 9.22
CA LYS A 180 -15.56 -9.87 10.14
C LYS A 180 -16.14 -8.57 10.67
N LYS A 181 -17.36 -8.62 11.20
CA LYS A 181 -18.21 -7.42 11.41
C LYS A 181 -17.57 -6.40 12.36
N LYS A 182 -16.97 -6.88 13.44
CA LYS A 182 -16.26 -6.04 14.43
C LYS A 182 -14.96 -5.41 13.91
N SER A 183 -14.48 -5.85 12.75
CA SER A 183 -13.26 -5.37 12.10
C SER A 183 -13.56 -4.47 10.89
N LEU A 184 -14.84 -4.25 10.56
CA LEU A 184 -15.23 -3.22 9.60
C LEU A 184 -15.03 -1.84 10.24
N GLU A 185 -14.26 -1.00 9.57
CA GLU A 185 -14.12 0.41 9.90
C GLU A 185 -15.08 1.27 9.09
N LEU A 186 -15.17 0.97 7.80
CA LEU A 186 -16.04 1.64 6.86
C LEU A 186 -17.36 0.87 6.72
N PRO A 187 -18.43 1.52 6.26
CA PRO A 187 -19.64 0.83 5.83
C PRO A 187 -19.33 -0.40 4.97
N LEU A 188 -20.03 -1.52 5.21
CA LEU A 188 -19.85 -2.75 4.42
C LEU A 188 -19.91 -2.49 2.91
N GLN A 189 -20.81 -1.60 2.49
CA GLN A 189 -21.00 -1.25 1.08
C GLN A 189 -19.75 -0.67 0.42
N ASP A 190 -18.88 0.00 1.17
CA ASP A 190 -17.65 0.58 0.62
C ASP A 190 -16.64 -0.54 0.29
N TYR A 191 -16.54 -1.54 1.16
CA TYR A 191 -15.74 -2.75 0.87
C TYR A 191 -16.33 -3.52 -0.31
N LEU A 192 -17.65 -3.59 -0.45
CA LEU A 192 -18.30 -4.21 -1.61
C LEU A 192 -18.05 -3.41 -2.90
N ASP A 193 -17.97 -2.08 -2.82
CA ASP A 193 -17.56 -1.23 -3.95
C ASP A 193 -16.13 -1.55 -4.41
N SER A 194 -15.21 -1.84 -3.47
CA SER A 194 -13.83 -2.25 -3.81
C SER A 194 -13.78 -3.49 -4.71
N PHE A 195 -14.73 -4.43 -4.60
CA PHE A 195 -14.83 -5.58 -5.52
C PHE A 195 -15.20 -5.13 -6.93
N SER A 196 -16.18 -4.23 -7.06
CA SER A 196 -16.58 -3.67 -8.37
C SER A 196 -15.44 -2.88 -9.01
N ILE A 197 -14.73 -2.07 -8.22
CA ILE A 197 -13.55 -1.30 -8.67
C ILE A 197 -12.46 -2.26 -9.13
N ALA A 198 -12.09 -3.25 -8.31
CA ALA A 198 -11.04 -4.22 -8.63
C ALA A 198 -11.33 -4.99 -9.93
N TYR A 199 -12.56 -5.51 -10.06
CA TYR A 199 -12.97 -6.30 -11.22
C TYR A 199 -12.95 -5.47 -12.50
N THR A 200 -13.57 -4.29 -12.49
CA THR A 200 -13.58 -3.41 -13.68
C THR A 200 -12.20 -2.84 -14.01
N PHE A 201 -11.33 -2.63 -13.02
CA PHE A 201 -9.94 -2.24 -13.27
C PHE A 201 -9.18 -3.36 -13.97
N ALA A 202 -9.41 -4.61 -13.57
CA ALA A 202 -8.85 -5.79 -14.23
C ALA A 202 -9.37 -5.94 -15.67
N LEU A 203 -10.67 -5.78 -15.90
CA LEU A 203 -11.26 -5.82 -17.23
C LEU A 203 -10.70 -4.73 -18.15
N ALA A 204 -10.59 -3.50 -17.66
CA ALA A 204 -10.00 -2.39 -18.41
C ALA A 204 -8.52 -2.66 -18.76
N GLY A 205 -7.75 -3.21 -17.81
CA GLY A 205 -6.36 -3.57 -18.00
C GLY A 205 -6.15 -4.73 -18.98
N LYS A 206 -7.05 -5.71 -19.00
CA LYS A 206 -6.96 -6.91 -19.86
C LYS A 206 -6.87 -6.54 -21.34
N ALA A 207 -7.55 -5.48 -21.76
CA ALA A 207 -7.53 -4.98 -23.13
C ALA A 207 -6.26 -4.17 -23.49
N MET A 208 -5.41 -3.85 -22.52
CA MET A 208 -4.33 -2.86 -22.67
C MET A 208 -2.91 -3.41 -22.45
N CYS A 209 -2.76 -4.59 -21.85
CA CYS A 209 -1.47 -5.12 -21.42
C CYS A 209 -1.31 -6.62 -21.67
N LYS A 210 -0.13 -7.18 -21.37
CA LYS A 210 0.25 -8.55 -21.70
C LYS A 210 -0.58 -9.57 -20.92
N SER A 211 -0.81 -9.28 -19.64
CA SER A 211 -1.58 -10.12 -18.73
C SER A 211 -2.04 -9.31 -17.52
N VAL A 212 -3.19 -9.69 -16.98
CA VAL A 212 -3.73 -9.19 -15.72
C VAL A 212 -3.85 -10.33 -14.72
N SER A 213 -3.47 -10.06 -13.47
CA SER A 213 -3.75 -10.91 -12.33
C SER A 213 -4.33 -10.07 -11.19
N MET A 214 -5.16 -10.68 -10.36
CA MET A 214 -5.59 -10.07 -9.10
C MET A 214 -5.26 -10.99 -7.93
N GLY A 215 -5.03 -10.41 -6.76
CA GLY A 215 -4.78 -11.16 -5.54
C GLY A 215 -5.31 -10.42 -4.33
N ALA A 216 -5.69 -11.19 -3.32
CA ALA A 216 -6.13 -10.67 -2.04
C ALA A 216 -5.78 -11.66 -0.94
N GLU A 217 -5.63 -11.15 0.28
CA GLU A 217 -5.41 -11.99 1.45
C GLU A 217 -6.13 -11.41 2.68
N THR A 218 -6.29 -12.22 3.72
CA THR A 218 -6.88 -11.76 4.99
C THR A 218 -6.05 -10.64 5.59
N ALA A 219 -6.64 -9.45 5.68
CA ALA A 219 -6.06 -8.27 6.31
C ALA A 219 -5.68 -8.51 7.78
N ARG A 220 -4.58 -7.88 8.21
CA ARG A 220 -4.13 -7.84 9.60
C ARG A 220 -4.56 -6.55 10.29
N MET A 221 -4.91 -6.62 11.57
CA MET A 221 -5.38 -5.46 12.34
C MET A 221 -4.25 -4.72 13.06
N SER A 222 -3.05 -5.28 13.01
CA SER A 222 -1.81 -4.64 13.46
C SER A 222 -0.69 -4.97 12.49
N GLN A 223 0.17 -3.99 12.22
CA GLN A 223 1.40 -4.21 11.46
C GLN A 223 2.37 -5.20 12.16
N LEU A 224 2.13 -5.51 13.44
CA LEU A 224 2.91 -6.47 14.21
C LEU A 224 2.42 -7.92 14.07
N GLU A 225 1.27 -8.16 13.45
CA GLU A 225 0.76 -9.52 13.19
C GLU A 225 1.57 -10.19 12.06
N PRO A 226 1.72 -11.53 12.07
CA PRO A 226 2.38 -12.25 10.98
C PRO A 226 1.55 -12.19 9.69
N MET A 227 2.22 -12.16 8.54
CA MET A 227 1.57 -12.26 7.23
C MET A 227 0.84 -13.61 7.06
N GLY A 228 -0.15 -13.67 6.16
CA GLY A 228 -0.82 -14.91 5.79
C GLY A 228 0.18 -15.93 5.24
N ARG A 229 0.10 -17.18 5.68
CA ARG A 229 1.14 -18.20 5.44
C ARG A 229 1.43 -18.46 3.95
N VAL A 230 0.40 -18.47 3.13
CA VAL A 230 0.51 -18.65 1.67
C VAL A 230 1.20 -17.45 1.03
N SER A 231 0.83 -16.23 1.42
CA SER A 231 1.42 -14.99 0.91
C SER A 231 2.87 -14.79 1.39
N ASP A 232 3.18 -15.19 2.62
CA ASP A 232 4.53 -15.17 3.20
C ASP A 232 5.44 -16.17 2.46
N LEU A 233 4.95 -17.40 2.21
CA LEU A 233 5.69 -18.36 1.38
C LEU A 233 5.89 -17.82 -0.04
N SER A 234 4.84 -17.32 -0.70
CA SER A 234 4.94 -16.75 -2.04
C SER A 234 5.98 -15.62 -2.10
N SER A 235 5.94 -14.69 -1.15
CA SER A 235 6.91 -13.60 -1.02
C SER A 235 8.33 -14.12 -0.75
N THR A 236 8.46 -15.15 0.10
CA THR A 236 9.74 -15.81 0.40
C THR A 236 10.35 -16.39 -0.87
N LEU A 237 9.60 -17.20 -1.62
CA LEU A 237 10.08 -17.86 -2.84
C LEU A 237 10.52 -16.84 -3.89
N VAL A 238 9.71 -15.79 -4.12
CA VAL A 238 10.03 -14.73 -5.09
C VAL A 238 11.29 -13.97 -4.69
N GLY A 239 11.42 -13.59 -3.43
CA GLY A 239 12.60 -12.87 -2.94
C GLY A 239 13.86 -13.72 -2.95
N CYS A 240 13.77 -14.98 -2.52
CA CYS A 240 14.90 -15.90 -2.52
C CYS A 240 15.34 -16.27 -3.94
N GLU A 241 14.42 -16.44 -4.88
CA GLU A 241 14.76 -16.66 -6.28
C GLU A 241 15.55 -15.49 -6.87
N TYR A 242 15.15 -14.27 -6.53
CA TYR A 242 15.85 -13.08 -6.98
C TYR A 242 17.25 -12.93 -6.39
N GLU A 243 17.45 -13.36 -5.14
CA GLU A 243 18.73 -13.23 -4.41
C GLU A 243 19.57 -14.52 -4.36
N LYS A 244 19.15 -15.60 -5.03
CA LYS A 244 19.77 -16.94 -4.90
C LYS A 244 21.27 -16.99 -5.24
N ASN A 245 21.79 -15.98 -5.94
CA ASN A 245 23.20 -15.88 -6.31
C ASN A 245 24.05 -15.07 -5.31
N ILE A 246 23.45 -14.52 -4.25
CA ILE A 246 24.21 -13.90 -3.16
C ILE A 246 24.76 -14.99 -2.26
N SER A 247 26.06 -14.93 -1.96
CA SER A 247 26.73 -15.91 -1.09
C SER A 247 26.36 -15.72 0.38
N GLU A 248 25.22 -16.27 0.77
CA GLU A 248 24.78 -16.47 2.16
C GLU A 248 24.18 -17.89 2.29
N PRO A 249 24.31 -18.55 3.46
CA PRO A 249 23.95 -19.96 3.60
C PRO A 249 22.54 -20.33 3.11
N TRP A 250 21.54 -19.49 3.41
CA TRP A 250 20.15 -19.69 3.02
C TRP A 250 19.87 -19.44 1.54
N PHE A 251 20.57 -18.50 0.89
CA PHE A 251 20.44 -18.30 -0.56
C PHE A 251 21.15 -19.40 -1.34
N ASN A 252 22.31 -19.86 -0.85
CA ASN A 252 23.00 -21.03 -1.41
C ASN A 252 22.14 -22.30 -1.28
N ALA A 253 21.46 -22.49 -0.15
CA ALA A 253 20.53 -23.60 0.03
C ALA A 253 19.30 -23.45 -0.88
N PHE A 254 18.71 -22.25 -0.98
CA PHE A 254 17.60 -21.98 -1.89
C PHE A 254 18.00 -22.19 -3.36
N LYS A 255 19.20 -21.81 -3.77
CA LYS A 255 19.71 -22.02 -5.13
C LYS A 255 19.68 -23.49 -5.54
N ARG A 256 19.96 -24.41 -4.60
CA ARG A 256 19.85 -25.87 -4.83
C ARG A 256 18.40 -26.34 -4.87
N LEU A 257 17.50 -25.72 -4.10
CA LEU A 257 16.07 -26.03 -4.10
C LEU A 257 15.35 -25.51 -5.36
N SER A 258 15.75 -24.34 -5.85
CA SER A 258 15.09 -23.57 -6.92
C SER A 258 14.71 -24.42 -8.16
N PRO A 259 15.61 -25.24 -8.75
CA PRO A 259 15.26 -26.09 -9.89
C PRO A 259 14.15 -27.11 -9.58
N PHE A 260 14.17 -27.72 -8.40
CA PHE A 260 13.21 -28.75 -8.02
C PHE A 260 11.80 -28.19 -7.89
N ILE A 261 11.63 -26.96 -7.43
CA ILE A 261 10.31 -26.32 -7.31
C ILE A 261 9.95 -25.46 -8.54
N GLY A 262 10.85 -25.32 -9.51
CA GLY A 262 10.64 -24.49 -10.70
C GLY A 262 10.58 -22.99 -10.40
N ALA A 263 11.28 -22.52 -9.36
CA ALA A 263 11.18 -21.14 -8.89
C ALA A 263 11.61 -20.10 -9.95
N SER A 264 12.43 -20.48 -10.94
CA SER A 264 12.81 -19.61 -12.08
C SER A 264 11.62 -19.12 -12.92
N LYS A 265 10.45 -19.78 -12.82
CA LYS A 265 9.22 -19.35 -13.49
C LYS A 265 8.56 -18.15 -12.80
N LEU A 266 8.90 -17.85 -11.54
CA LEU A 266 8.30 -16.75 -10.78
C LEU A 266 8.61 -15.41 -11.44
N ASN A 267 7.57 -14.72 -11.92
CA ASN A 267 7.73 -13.51 -12.69
C ASN A 267 6.88 -12.36 -12.13
N PRO A 268 7.47 -11.46 -11.31
CA PRO A 268 6.77 -10.30 -10.76
C PRO A 268 6.15 -9.40 -11.83
N SER A 269 5.10 -8.67 -11.46
CA SER A 269 4.44 -7.69 -12.32
C SER A 269 5.32 -6.46 -12.58
N ASN A 270 5.15 -5.87 -13.76
CA ASN A 270 5.81 -4.60 -14.11
C ASN A 270 5.02 -3.40 -13.58
N ALA A 271 3.71 -3.56 -13.49
CA ALA A 271 2.75 -2.57 -13.01
C ALA A 271 1.88 -3.22 -11.93
N SER A 272 1.65 -2.51 -10.84
CA SER A 272 0.80 -2.97 -9.74
C SER A 272 -0.14 -1.87 -9.26
N PHE A 273 -1.37 -2.23 -8.94
CA PHE A 273 -2.39 -1.34 -8.37
C PHE A 273 -2.96 -1.97 -7.10
N GLY A 274 -3.02 -1.25 -5.99
CA GLY A 274 -3.60 -1.73 -4.73
C GLY A 274 -4.86 -0.97 -4.34
N ILE A 275 -5.90 -1.68 -3.91
CA ILE A 275 -7.10 -1.12 -3.28
C ILE A 275 -7.04 -1.54 -1.81
N HIS A 276 -6.70 -0.60 -0.94
CA HIS A 276 -6.48 -0.85 0.49
C HIS A 276 -7.65 -0.37 1.34
N GLY A 277 -7.84 -0.95 2.50
CA GLY A 277 -8.69 -0.43 3.56
C GLY A 277 -7.85 -0.33 4.82
N LYS A 278 -8.40 -0.75 5.96
CA LYS A 278 -7.71 -0.68 7.26
C LYS A 278 -6.53 -1.65 7.37
N GLY A 279 -6.57 -2.73 6.60
CA GLY A 279 -5.74 -3.90 6.80
C GLY A 279 -4.26 -3.66 6.54
N TYR A 280 -3.42 -4.31 7.34
CA TYR A 280 -2.01 -4.50 7.00
C TYR A 280 -1.81 -5.86 6.31
N GLY A 281 -0.81 -5.98 5.44
CA GLY A 281 -0.36 -7.28 4.93
C GLY A 281 0.35 -8.16 5.98
N GLY A 282 0.72 -7.58 7.13
CA GLY A 282 1.45 -8.27 8.19
C GLY A 282 2.95 -8.36 7.97
N LYS A 283 3.65 -8.92 8.96
CA LYS A 283 5.10 -9.10 8.97
C LYS A 283 5.49 -10.30 8.09
N HIS A 284 6.21 -10.00 7.01
CA HIS A 284 6.88 -11.00 6.18
C HIS A 284 8.03 -11.67 6.95
N PHE A 285 7.92 -12.95 7.30
CA PHE A 285 8.88 -13.63 8.18
C PHE A 285 10.32 -13.48 7.68
N PHE A 286 10.57 -13.86 6.42
CA PHE A 286 11.92 -13.88 5.87
C PHE A 286 12.50 -12.45 5.80
N GLY A 287 11.69 -11.47 5.38
CA GLY A 287 12.11 -10.07 5.33
C GLY A 287 12.42 -9.46 6.69
N MET A 288 11.66 -9.81 7.72
CA MET A 288 11.84 -9.29 9.08
C MET A 288 13.02 -9.93 9.83
N LYS A 289 13.33 -11.20 9.53
CA LYS A 289 14.32 -12.01 10.28
C LYS A 289 15.65 -12.18 9.55
N ILE A 290 15.63 -12.22 8.22
CA ILE A 290 16.80 -12.41 7.35
C ILE A 290 17.07 -11.14 6.52
N GLY A 291 16.03 -10.63 5.84
CA GLY A 291 16.12 -9.53 4.89
C GLY A 291 16.80 -9.94 3.56
N TYR A 292 16.48 -9.22 2.48
CA TYR A 292 17.02 -9.45 1.14
C TYR A 292 18.17 -8.49 0.84
N PRO A 293 19.43 -8.95 0.83
CA PRO A 293 20.58 -8.08 0.69
C PRO A 293 20.70 -7.48 -0.72
N SER A 294 21.28 -6.29 -0.80
CA SER A 294 21.79 -5.78 -2.08
C SER A 294 22.98 -6.64 -2.55
N PRO A 295 23.32 -6.64 -3.85
CA PRO A 295 24.46 -7.41 -4.36
C PRO A 295 25.79 -7.11 -3.67
N ASN A 296 26.02 -5.84 -3.31
CA ASN A 296 27.19 -5.40 -2.54
C ASN A 296 27.05 -5.62 -1.02
N ARG A 297 25.93 -6.19 -0.56
CA ARG A 297 25.60 -6.53 0.84
C ARG A 297 25.60 -5.35 1.82
N LYS A 298 25.65 -4.11 1.32
CA LYS A 298 25.64 -2.87 2.13
C LYS A 298 24.25 -2.49 2.64
N THR A 299 23.18 -3.09 2.11
CA THR A 299 21.81 -2.90 2.60
C THR A 299 20.95 -4.14 2.49
N ARG A 300 19.76 -4.14 3.10
CA ARG A 300 18.76 -5.22 3.06
C ARG A 300 17.35 -4.66 2.92
N TRP A 301 16.54 -5.31 2.09
CA TRP A 301 15.10 -5.06 1.91
C TRP A 301 14.26 -5.98 2.78
N GLN A 302 13.12 -5.49 3.25
CA GLN A 302 12.24 -6.21 4.17
C GLN A 302 11.09 -6.94 3.45
N GLY A 303 11.02 -6.83 2.12
CA GLY A 303 10.08 -7.58 1.30
C GLY A 303 10.35 -7.41 -0.19
N PRO A 304 9.97 -8.40 -1.02
CA PRO A 304 10.17 -8.32 -2.47
C PRO A 304 9.46 -7.13 -3.12
N GLY A 305 8.28 -6.75 -2.65
CA GLY A 305 7.55 -5.58 -3.17
C GLY A 305 8.37 -4.29 -3.07
N GLN A 306 8.93 -4.00 -1.89
CA GLN A 306 9.81 -2.85 -1.68
C GLN A 306 11.12 -2.98 -2.49
N MET A 307 11.69 -4.18 -2.55
CA MET A 307 12.92 -4.46 -3.31
C MET A 307 12.74 -4.26 -4.81
N PHE A 308 11.57 -4.59 -5.36
CA PHE A 308 11.28 -4.42 -6.79
C PHE A 308 10.82 -3.01 -7.13
N LEU A 309 10.08 -2.36 -6.22
CA LEU A 309 9.67 -0.96 -6.38
C LEU A 309 10.85 -0.03 -6.21
N LYS A 310 11.75 -0.33 -5.27
CA LYS A 310 12.86 0.53 -4.85
C LYS A 310 12.39 1.98 -4.66
N PRO A 311 11.47 2.25 -3.73
CA PRO A 311 10.92 3.60 -3.56
C PRO A 311 12.05 4.63 -3.40
N TRP A 312 11.99 5.76 -4.10
CA TRP A 312 13.11 6.71 -4.16
C TRP A 312 13.48 7.28 -2.80
N TRP A 313 12.55 7.27 -1.85
CA TRP A 313 12.74 7.78 -0.48
C TRP A 313 13.40 6.77 0.45
N ALA A 314 13.47 5.49 0.09
CA ALA A 314 14.16 4.52 0.91
C ALA A 314 15.68 4.73 0.88
N GLU A 315 16.32 4.73 2.04
CA GLU A 315 17.78 4.85 2.13
C GLU A 315 18.48 3.69 1.40
N GLN A 316 17.84 2.51 1.40
CA GLN A 316 18.26 1.34 0.63
C GLN A 316 18.38 1.62 -0.87
N SER A 317 17.52 2.49 -1.46
CA SER A 317 17.55 2.83 -2.89
C SER A 317 18.79 3.61 -3.32
N LYS A 318 19.44 4.34 -2.40
CA LYS A 318 20.74 4.99 -2.68
C LYS A 318 21.88 3.97 -2.75
N ILE A 319 21.76 2.87 -2.01
CA ILE A 319 22.80 1.85 -1.81
C ILE A 319 22.71 0.72 -2.84
N ASP A 320 21.50 0.21 -3.08
CA ASP A 320 21.24 -0.83 -4.08
C ASP A 320 21.20 -0.18 -5.47
N LYS A 321 22.09 -0.59 -6.38
CA LYS A 321 22.20 0.00 -7.74
C LYS A 321 21.42 -0.75 -8.83
N ARG A 322 20.72 -1.85 -8.51
CA ARG A 322 19.91 -2.58 -9.51
C ARG A 322 18.77 -1.71 -10.05
N PRO A 323 18.26 -1.93 -11.27
CA PRO A 323 17.04 -1.27 -11.72
C PRO A 323 15.83 -1.74 -10.91
N ALA A 324 14.88 -0.84 -10.65
CA ALA A 324 13.55 -1.23 -10.20
C ALA A 324 12.85 -2.10 -11.26
N ARG A 325 12.06 -3.07 -10.80
CA ARG A 325 11.36 -4.03 -11.66
C ARG A 325 9.86 -3.75 -11.76
N THR A 326 9.32 -2.95 -10.85
CA THR A 326 7.89 -2.64 -10.80
C THR A 326 7.65 -1.16 -10.49
N ARG A 327 6.45 -0.71 -10.84
CA ARG A 327 5.85 0.55 -10.41
C ARG A 327 4.51 0.26 -9.75
N TYR A 328 4.12 1.09 -8.81
CA TYR A 328 3.00 0.82 -7.93
C TYR A 328 2.13 2.04 -7.75
N ALA A 329 0.81 1.88 -7.81
CA ALA A 329 -0.11 2.91 -7.34
C ALA A 329 -1.15 2.32 -6.40
N ILE A 330 -1.77 3.18 -5.61
CA ILE A 330 -2.83 2.76 -4.68
C ILE A 330 -4.08 3.62 -4.81
N THR A 331 -5.21 3.06 -4.40
CA THR A 331 -6.39 3.76 -3.89
C THR A 331 -6.73 3.16 -2.53
N GLU A 332 -7.58 3.83 -1.77
CA GLU A 332 -8.24 3.23 -0.62
C GLU A 332 -9.67 2.81 -0.96
N THR A 333 -10.29 2.09 -0.02
CA THR A 333 -11.70 1.68 -0.03
C THR A 333 -12.54 2.94 -0.01
N LEU A 334 -13.26 3.16 -1.10
CA LEU A 334 -14.03 4.36 -1.38
C LEU A 334 -15.41 3.98 -1.90
N PRO A 335 -16.46 4.75 -1.55
CA PRO A 335 -17.74 4.64 -2.21
C PRO A 335 -17.57 4.82 -3.72
N LEU A 336 -18.31 4.02 -4.50
CA LEU A 336 -18.19 3.99 -5.96
C LEU A 336 -18.35 5.38 -6.59
N GLU A 337 -19.30 6.16 -6.09
CA GLU A 337 -19.58 7.53 -6.52
C GLU A 337 -18.39 8.46 -6.29
N ASN A 338 -17.71 8.30 -5.15
CA ASN A 338 -16.54 9.09 -4.80
C ASN A 338 -15.38 8.72 -5.71
N TYR A 339 -15.11 7.42 -5.87
CA TYR A 339 -14.06 6.92 -6.76
C TYR A 339 -14.26 7.39 -8.20
N ILE A 340 -15.46 7.23 -8.76
CA ILE A 340 -15.76 7.66 -10.13
C ILE A 340 -15.56 9.17 -10.26
N ARG A 341 -16.10 9.96 -9.32
CA ARG A 341 -16.02 11.42 -9.37
C ARG A 341 -14.58 11.92 -9.29
N SER A 342 -13.82 11.45 -8.29
CA SER A 342 -12.49 11.98 -7.98
C SER A 342 -11.40 11.45 -8.92
N CYS A 343 -11.59 10.27 -9.52
CA CYS A 343 -10.64 9.67 -10.47
C CYS A 343 -10.98 9.90 -11.95
N TYR A 344 -12.24 10.22 -12.30
CA TYR A 344 -12.59 10.57 -13.69
C TYR A 344 -12.23 12.02 -14.00
N VAL A 345 -10.93 12.27 -14.05
CA VAL A 345 -10.33 13.59 -14.32
C VAL A 345 -9.43 13.52 -15.56
N ASP A 346 -9.15 14.69 -16.12
CA ASP A 346 -8.05 14.84 -17.06
C ASP A 346 -6.75 15.00 -16.27
N TYR A 347 -5.97 13.92 -16.22
CA TYR A 347 -4.76 13.88 -15.41
C TYR A 347 -3.66 14.81 -15.94
N PHE A 348 -3.63 15.07 -17.26
CA PHE A 348 -2.65 15.99 -17.83
C PHE A 348 -2.99 17.44 -17.52
N LYS A 349 -4.26 17.83 -17.59
CA LYS A 349 -4.69 19.17 -17.13
C LYS A 349 -4.45 19.37 -15.63
N MET A 350 -4.66 18.31 -14.84
CA MET A 350 -4.33 18.35 -13.41
C MET A 350 -2.82 18.53 -13.18
N ARG A 351 -1.98 17.89 -14.00
CA ARG A 351 -0.52 18.09 -14.00
C ARG A 351 -0.13 19.52 -14.28
N GLU A 352 -0.68 20.14 -15.32
CA GLU A 352 -0.38 21.52 -15.68
C GLU A 352 -0.61 22.48 -14.51
N LYS A 353 -1.74 22.31 -13.81
CA LYS A 353 -2.04 23.11 -12.62
C LYS A 353 -1.07 22.84 -11.47
N ALA A 354 -0.70 21.58 -11.26
CA ALA A 354 0.31 21.20 -10.27
C ALA A 354 1.68 21.80 -10.60
N ASP A 355 2.07 21.83 -11.87
CA ASP A 355 3.35 22.37 -12.31
C ASP A 355 3.50 23.86 -12.02
N ARG A 356 2.42 24.66 -12.12
CA ARG A 356 2.47 26.09 -11.72
C ARG A 356 2.81 26.28 -10.24
N ILE A 357 2.24 25.45 -9.35
CA ILE A 357 2.59 25.49 -7.92
C ILE A 357 4.03 25.03 -7.71
N ARG A 358 4.47 23.97 -8.41
CA ARG A 358 5.85 23.47 -8.32
C ARG A 358 6.84 24.54 -8.75
N ASP A 359 6.54 25.31 -9.78
CA ASP A 359 7.42 26.35 -10.30
C ASP A 359 7.56 27.52 -9.31
N VAL A 360 6.49 27.88 -8.61
CA VAL A 360 6.57 28.82 -7.47
C VAL A 360 7.50 28.26 -6.39
N LEU A 361 7.29 27.02 -5.95
CA LEU A 361 8.09 26.43 -4.87
C LEU A 361 9.58 26.26 -5.25
N ARG A 362 9.88 25.90 -6.50
CA ARG A 362 11.24 25.66 -7.00
C ARG A 362 12.13 26.90 -7.04
N LYS A 363 11.54 28.08 -7.23
CA LYS A 363 12.27 29.36 -7.29
C LYS A 363 12.28 30.12 -5.96
N SER A 364 11.71 29.55 -4.92
CA SER A 364 11.55 30.18 -3.61
C SER A 364 12.53 29.69 -2.55
N LYS A 365 12.91 30.60 -1.63
CA LYS A 365 13.75 30.32 -0.47
C LYS A 365 12.96 30.02 0.80
N ALA A 366 11.71 30.48 0.88
CA ALA A 366 10.83 30.23 2.03
C ALA A 366 9.36 30.15 1.59
N LEU A 367 8.55 29.43 2.37
CA LEU A 367 7.10 29.37 2.24
C LEU A 367 6.46 29.76 3.58
N PHE A 368 5.41 30.58 3.51
CA PHE A 368 4.63 31.02 4.66
C PHE A 368 3.20 30.49 4.53
N VAL A 369 2.63 30.03 5.65
CA VAL A 369 1.24 29.57 5.74
C VAL A 369 0.61 30.25 6.94
N GLU A 370 -0.29 31.19 6.70
CA GLU A 370 -0.87 32.05 7.71
C GLU A 370 -2.40 32.01 7.66
N GLY A 371 -3.05 31.65 8.76
CA GLY A 371 -4.51 31.58 8.86
C GLY A 371 -5.12 32.62 9.79
N GLN A 372 -6.45 32.72 9.76
CA GLN A 372 -7.17 33.40 10.84
C GLN A 372 -7.19 32.53 12.11
N ARG A 373 -7.50 33.14 13.25
CA ARG A 373 -7.72 32.40 14.49
C ARG A 373 -8.98 31.54 14.36
N VAL A 374 -8.86 30.27 14.73
CA VAL A 374 -9.93 29.29 14.81
C VAL A 374 -9.87 28.62 16.18
N LYS A 375 -10.78 27.66 16.44
CA LYS A 375 -10.68 26.87 17.66
C LYS A 375 -9.33 26.14 17.72
N GLY A 376 -8.67 26.14 18.87
CA GLY A 376 -7.35 25.55 19.06
C GLY A 376 -6.17 26.46 18.69
N GLY A 377 -6.40 27.65 18.10
CA GLY A 377 -5.35 28.65 17.85
C GLY A 377 -5.37 29.20 16.42
N ARG A 378 -4.19 29.35 15.82
CA ARG A 378 -4.01 29.83 14.45
C ARG A 378 -2.96 28.96 13.77
N THR A 379 -3.19 28.63 12.50
CA THR A 379 -2.13 28.08 11.65
C THR A 379 -1.18 29.22 11.28
N SER A 380 0.08 29.09 11.66
CA SER A 380 1.18 29.99 11.32
C SER A 380 2.43 29.14 11.18
N LEU A 381 2.94 29.01 9.95
CA LEU A 381 4.09 28.19 9.63
C LEU A 381 5.06 28.95 8.73
N ARG A 382 6.35 28.70 8.98
CA ARG A 382 7.44 29.05 8.07
C ARG A 382 8.20 27.80 7.69
N LEU A 383 8.36 27.57 6.39
CA LEU A 383 9.14 26.46 5.84
C LEU A 383 10.35 27.01 5.09
N ASP A 384 11.50 26.38 5.28
CA ASP A 384 12.70 26.64 4.50
C ASP A 384 12.67 25.84 3.19
N LEU A 385 12.80 26.54 2.06
CA LEU A 385 12.83 25.94 0.72
C LEU A 385 14.24 25.91 0.11
N SER A 386 15.28 26.30 0.85
CA SER A 386 16.66 26.38 0.33
C SER A 386 17.17 25.05 -0.29
N HIS A 387 16.80 23.91 0.28
CA HIS A 387 17.08 22.57 -0.28
C HIS A 387 16.44 22.30 -1.66
N ILE A 388 15.23 22.80 -1.90
CA ILE A 388 14.52 22.72 -3.17
C ILE A 388 15.12 23.72 -4.16
N LEU A 389 15.36 24.95 -3.71
CA LEU A 389 15.98 26.02 -4.50
C LEU A 389 17.37 25.63 -5.02
N SER A 390 18.13 24.89 -4.21
CA SER A 390 19.44 24.33 -4.56
C SER A 390 19.37 22.99 -5.30
N LYS A 391 18.16 22.54 -5.71
CA LYS A 391 17.91 21.30 -6.44
C LYS A 391 18.39 20.03 -5.73
N LYS A 392 18.50 20.06 -4.39
CA LYS A 392 18.85 18.90 -3.56
C LYS A 392 17.64 18.05 -3.18
N SER A 393 16.45 18.63 -3.29
CA SER A 393 15.16 17.99 -3.00
C SER A 393 14.16 18.25 -4.14
N PRO A 394 13.33 17.25 -4.52
CA PRO A 394 12.28 17.41 -5.51
C PRO A 394 11.06 18.13 -4.93
N VAL A 395 10.27 18.73 -5.82
CA VAL A 395 8.84 19.01 -5.56
C VAL A 395 8.03 18.07 -6.43
N LEU A 396 7.25 17.20 -5.81
CA LEU A 396 6.52 16.11 -6.45
C LEU A 396 5.04 16.47 -6.64
N SER A 397 4.33 15.70 -7.44
CA SER A 397 2.87 15.75 -7.55
C SER A 397 2.31 14.32 -7.55
N SER A 398 1.03 14.08 -7.30
CA SER A 398 0.49 12.70 -7.22
C SER A 398 -0.37 12.26 -8.40
N ASP A 399 -0.56 13.13 -9.37
CA ASP A 399 -1.46 12.97 -10.50
C ASP A 399 -1.00 11.91 -11.52
N ILE A 400 0.25 11.97 -11.99
CA ILE A 400 0.78 11.06 -13.03
C ILE A 400 2.19 10.52 -12.74
N GLU A 401 2.65 10.50 -11.49
CA GLU A 401 4.03 10.08 -11.19
C GLU A 401 4.34 8.63 -11.55
N VAL A 402 3.31 7.77 -11.52
CA VAL A 402 3.44 6.39 -11.97
C VAL A 402 3.53 6.26 -13.48
N ASN A 403 3.08 7.26 -14.26
CA ASN A 403 3.16 7.26 -15.70
C ASN A 403 4.62 7.27 -16.17
N PRO A 404 5.07 6.30 -16.99
CA PRO A 404 6.42 6.26 -17.49
C PRO A 404 6.86 7.50 -18.29
N LYS A 405 5.91 8.28 -18.85
CA LYS A 405 6.16 9.51 -19.62
C LYS A 405 6.64 10.67 -18.77
N THR A 406 6.43 10.66 -17.45
CA THR A 406 6.87 11.78 -16.59
C THR A 406 8.37 11.75 -16.31
N PRO A 407 9.02 12.90 -16.11
CA PRO A 407 10.42 12.92 -15.65
C PRO A 407 10.57 12.23 -14.29
N ARG A 408 11.60 11.41 -14.12
CA ARG A 408 11.95 10.79 -12.82
C ARG A 408 12.74 11.74 -11.92
N GLU A 409 12.15 12.87 -11.53
CA GLU A 409 12.86 13.94 -10.82
C GLU A 409 13.53 13.46 -9.53
N ALA A 410 12.77 12.83 -8.62
CA ALA A 410 13.33 12.30 -7.37
C ALA A 410 14.45 11.29 -7.62
N ALA A 411 14.27 10.38 -8.59
CA ALA A 411 15.29 9.39 -8.93
C ALA A 411 16.59 10.05 -9.40
N LYS A 412 16.48 11.09 -10.25
CA LYS A 412 17.61 11.87 -10.78
C LYS A 412 18.31 12.63 -9.65
N ILE A 413 17.57 13.41 -8.86
CA ILE A 413 18.12 14.21 -7.75
C ILE A 413 18.85 13.32 -6.73
N PHE A 414 18.24 12.20 -6.34
CA PHE A 414 18.81 11.29 -5.35
C PHE A 414 19.78 10.25 -5.93
N LYS A 415 20.01 10.25 -7.24
CA LYS A 415 20.88 9.29 -7.96
C LYS A 415 20.51 7.84 -7.63
N THR A 416 19.21 7.52 -7.72
CA THR A 416 18.64 6.20 -7.43
C THR A 416 18.05 5.56 -8.69
N ASN A 417 18.06 4.22 -8.72
CA ASN A 417 17.37 3.43 -9.76
C ASN A 417 15.99 2.99 -9.28
N SER A 418 15.20 3.95 -8.85
CA SER A 418 13.89 3.75 -8.24
C SER A 418 12.79 3.50 -9.26
N GLY A 419 11.76 2.77 -8.83
CA GLY A 419 10.48 2.62 -9.51
C GLY A 419 9.62 3.86 -9.27
N ARG A 420 8.35 3.77 -9.67
CA ARG A 420 7.41 4.89 -9.56
C ARG A 420 6.28 4.53 -8.60
N TYR A 421 5.83 5.54 -7.86
CA TYR A 421 4.77 5.44 -6.85
C TYR A 421 3.76 6.56 -7.05
N GLY A 422 2.49 6.33 -6.73
CA GLY A 422 1.44 7.34 -6.80
C GLY A 422 0.10 6.85 -6.25
N ASN A 423 -0.85 7.77 -6.15
CA ASN A 423 -2.16 7.52 -5.58
C ASN A 423 -3.26 7.89 -6.57
N PHE A 424 -4.40 7.21 -6.49
CA PHE A 424 -5.62 7.53 -7.22
C PHE A 424 -6.79 7.56 -6.22
N PRO A 425 -7.56 8.67 -6.12
CA PRO A 425 -7.40 9.92 -6.87
C PRO A 425 -6.04 10.58 -6.61
N GLY A 426 -5.52 11.25 -7.65
CA GLY A 426 -4.34 12.09 -7.54
C GLY A 426 -4.75 13.55 -7.39
N GLY A 427 -3.78 14.44 -7.33
CA GLY A 427 -4.00 15.89 -7.36
C GLY A 427 -3.53 16.59 -6.10
N GLU A 428 -2.21 16.56 -5.90
CA GLU A 428 -1.52 17.41 -4.95
C GLU A 428 -0.13 17.76 -5.47
N VAL A 429 0.49 18.75 -4.84
CA VAL A 429 1.90 19.11 -4.99
C VAL A 429 2.54 19.07 -3.62
N PHE A 430 3.61 18.30 -3.48
CA PHE A 430 4.17 18.00 -2.17
C PHE A 430 5.70 17.92 -2.15
N PHE A 431 6.27 18.07 -0.96
CA PHE A 431 7.70 17.89 -0.71
C PHE A 431 7.94 17.51 0.75
N THR A 432 9.14 17.01 1.05
CA THR A 432 9.57 16.72 2.42
C THR A 432 10.24 17.93 3.04
N PRO A 433 9.65 18.58 4.07
CA PRO A 433 10.29 19.72 4.70
C PRO A 433 11.54 19.29 5.47
N HIS A 434 12.66 19.99 5.23
CA HIS A 434 13.87 19.86 6.06
C HIS A 434 13.77 20.68 7.34
N ARG A 435 13.23 21.90 7.24
CA ARG A 435 12.95 22.78 8.37
C ARG A 435 11.56 23.41 8.22
N MET A 436 10.78 23.27 9.27
CA MET A 436 9.47 23.91 9.43
C MET A 436 9.34 24.34 10.89
N ASP A 437 8.85 25.55 11.11
CA ASP A 437 8.68 26.16 12.43
C ASP A 437 7.27 26.78 12.52
N GLY A 438 6.60 26.63 13.66
CA GLY A 438 5.30 27.25 13.92
C GLY A 438 4.25 26.29 14.50
N THR A 439 2.97 26.62 14.30
CA THR A 439 1.82 25.81 14.76
C THR A 439 0.83 25.64 13.63
N PHE A 440 0.21 24.47 13.52
CA PHE A 440 -0.91 24.26 12.60
C PHE A 440 -2.10 23.56 13.28
N ILE A 441 -3.28 23.83 12.72
CA ILE A 441 -4.56 23.32 13.20
C ILE A 441 -5.14 22.36 12.16
N GLY A 442 -5.08 21.06 12.44
CA GLY A 442 -5.78 20.02 11.67
C GLY A 442 -7.25 19.97 12.05
N ASP A 443 -8.14 20.11 11.07
CA ASP A 443 -9.56 20.36 11.31
C ASP A 443 -10.50 19.62 10.32
N VAL A 444 -9.98 18.66 9.58
CA VAL A 444 -10.76 17.89 8.59
C VAL A 444 -10.71 16.39 8.88
N VAL A 445 -9.65 15.72 8.47
CA VAL A 445 -9.46 14.27 8.59
C VAL A 445 -7.98 14.02 8.88
N ILE A 446 -7.70 12.99 9.69
CA ILE A 446 -6.36 12.43 9.89
C ILE A 446 -6.37 10.95 9.57
N ASN A 447 -5.31 10.47 8.92
CA ASN A 447 -5.03 9.04 8.78
C ASN A 447 -4.02 8.56 9.82
N VAL A 448 -4.35 7.49 10.53
CA VAL A 448 -3.49 6.92 11.59
C VAL A 448 -3.28 5.42 11.37
N ASP A 449 -4.28 4.63 11.72
CA ASP A 449 -4.52 3.25 11.30
C ASP A 449 -5.75 3.14 10.40
N GLN A 450 -6.49 4.25 10.31
CA GLN A 450 -7.73 4.44 9.60
C GLN A 450 -8.00 5.94 9.40
N SER A 451 -9.01 6.27 8.60
CA SER A 451 -9.47 7.66 8.47
C SER A 451 -10.30 8.08 9.69
N TYR A 452 -9.88 9.14 10.38
CA TYR A 452 -10.64 9.76 11.46
C TYR A 452 -11.07 11.17 11.06
N VAL A 453 -12.38 11.43 11.11
CA VAL A 453 -12.89 12.81 11.04
C VAL A 453 -12.47 13.55 12.31
N ILE A 454 -11.83 14.71 12.14
CA ILE A 454 -11.40 15.55 13.24
C ILE A 454 -12.60 16.39 13.69
N PRO A 455 -13.05 16.30 14.96
CA PRO A 455 -14.16 17.11 15.44
C PRO A 455 -13.81 18.60 15.43
N GLU A 456 -14.69 19.44 14.88
CA GLU A 456 -14.48 20.90 14.82
C GLU A 456 -14.32 21.51 16.22
N ASN A 457 -15.00 20.95 17.21
CA ASN A 457 -14.91 21.40 18.60
C ASN A 457 -13.63 20.93 19.31
N LYS A 458 -12.84 20.03 18.72
CA LYS A 458 -11.61 19.48 19.30
C LYS A 458 -10.57 19.20 18.20
N PRO A 459 -10.11 20.25 17.49
CA PRO A 459 -9.17 20.11 16.40
C PRO A 459 -7.82 19.58 16.89
N LEU A 460 -7.02 19.06 15.97
CA LEU A 460 -5.68 18.60 16.27
C LEU A 460 -4.72 19.78 16.19
N VAL A 461 -4.11 20.14 17.32
CA VAL A 461 -3.15 21.26 17.41
C VAL A 461 -1.74 20.69 17.48
N VAL A 462 -0.88 21.10 16.55
CA VAL A 462 0.48 20.59 16.44
C VAL A 462 1.47 21.75 16.37
N SER A 463 2.43 21.77 17.30
CA SER A 463 3.59 22.67 17.23
C SER A 463 4.73 21.98 16.52
N VAL A 464 5.48 22.73 15.70
CA VAL A 464 6.66 22.24 15.01
C VAL A 464 7.84 23.18 15.29
N LYS A 465 8.98 22.60 15.65
CA LYS A 465 10.24 23.32 15.85
C LYS A 465 11.36 22.57 15.13
N ALA A 466 12.07 23.25 14.23
CA ALA A 466 13.12 22.68 13.39
C ALA A 466 12.69 21.37 12.70
N GLY A 467 11.46 21.32 12.19
CA GLY A 467 10.89 20.16 11.51
C GLY A 467 10.44 19.01 12.43
N LYS A 468 10.63 19.10 13.75
CA LYS A 468 10.14 18.13 14.73
C LYS A 468 8.78 18.56 15.26
N TYR A 469 7.80 17.66 15.21
CA TYR A 469 6.45 17.96 15.69
C TYR A 469 6.27 17.56 17.17
N ARG A 470 5.32 18.24 17.82
CA ARG A 470 4.71 17.87 19.10
C ARG A 470 3.22 18.12 18.99
N VAL A 471 2.41 17.08 19.21
CA VAL A 471 0.95 17.20 19.29
C VAL A 471 0.61 17.81 20.65
N LEU A 472 -0.06 18.97 20.64
CA LEU A 472 -0.43 19.71 21.84
C LEU A 472 -1.82 19.32 22.35
N SER A 473 -2.77 19.14 21.44
CA SER A 473 -4.14 18.74 21.78
C SER A 473 -4.85 18.09 20.59
N GLY A 474 -5.95 17.39 20.85
CA GLY A 474 -6.78 16.71 19.86
C GLY A 474 -7.82 15.82 20.52
N SER A 475 -8.71 15.22 19.72
CA SER A 475 -9.70 14.25 20.22
C SER A 475 -9.04 13.07 20.93
N GLY A 476 -9.60 12.64 22.06
CA GLY A 476 -9.05 11.52 22.85
C GLY A 476 -8.98 10.23 22.05
N THR A 477 -9.95 9.97 21.16
CA THR A 477 -9.95 8.80 20.27
C THR A 477 -8.78 8.85 19.28
N ILE A 478 -8.56 10.01 18.65
CA ILE A 478 -7.47 10.21 17.69
C ILE A 478 -6.12 10.10 18.39
N LEU A 479 -5.95 10.72 19.57
CA LEU A 479 -4.70 10.65 20.34
C LEU A 479 -4.38 9.23 20.79
N LYS A 480 -5.38 8.46 21.23
CA LYS A 480 -5.21 7.03 21.58
C LYS A 480 -4.75 6.21 20.38
N ALA A 481 -5.41 6.38 19.22
CA ALA A 481 -5.03 5.70 17.98
C ALA A 481 -3.61 6.09 17.53
N PHE A 482 -3.28 7.38 17.56
CA PHE A 482 -1.98 7.91 17.16
C PHE A 482 -0.86 7.38 18.05
N ASN A 483 -1.05 7.36 19.37
CA ASN A 483 -0.09 6.81 20.31
C ASN A 483 0.10 5.30 20.13
N LYS A 484 -0.98 4.55 19.87
CA LYS A 484 -0.89 3.12 19.53
C LYS A 484 -0.07 2.91 18.26
N ARG A 485 -0.36 3.65 17.19
CA ARG A 485 0.36 3.60 15.91
C ARG A 485 1.85 3.89 16.09
N LYS A 486 2.20 4.92 16.88
CA LYS A 486 3.61 5.23 17.21
C LYS A 486 4.27 4.08 17.99
N LYS A 487 3.60 3.51 19.00
CA LYS A 487 4.14 2.38 19.77
C LYS A 487 4.45 1.17 18.88
N GLU A 488 3.52 0.80 18.00
CA GLU A 488 3.72 -0.31 17.06
C GLU A 488 4.85 -0.02 16.06
N SER A 489 4.92 1.21 15.55
CA SER A 489 5.93 1.63 14.57
C SER A 489 7.34 1.63 15.16
N MET A 490 7.48 2.04 16.42
CA MET A 490 8.74 1.87 17.17
C MET A 490 9.04 0.39 17.44
N GLY A 491 8.01 -0.42 17.70
CA GLY A 491 8.11 -1.88 17.78
C GLY A 491 8.73 -2.50 16.53
N MET A 492 8.32 -2.06 15.34
CA MET A 492 8.90 -2.50 14.07
C MET A 492 10.38 -2.15 13.95
N ILE A 493 10.78 -0.92 14.31
CA ILE A 493 12.20 -0.51 14.33
C ILE A 493 13.02 -1.41 15.27
N ARG A 494 12.50 -1.71 16.46
CA ARG A 494 13.15 -2.62 17.42
C ARG A 494 13.29 -4.04 16.88
N ILE A 495 12.33 -4.53 16.10
CA ILE A 495 12.42 -5.84 15.44
C ILE A 495 13.54 -5.86 14.40
N PHE A 496 13.65 -4.81 13.56
CA PHE A 496 14.75 -4.70 12.58
C PHE A 496 16.13 -4.73 13.26
N GLU A 497 16.26 -3.99 14.35
CA GLU A 497 17.49 -3.90 15.14
C GLU A 497 17.85 -5.23 15.81
N LYS A 498 16.89 -5.84 16.52
CA LYS A 498 17.08 -7.14 17.19
C LYS A 498 17.52 -8.23 16.21
N ASN A 499 16.88 -8.29 15.04
CA ASN A 499 17.16 -9.34 14.06
C ASN A 499 18.35 -9.04 13.14
N ARG A 500 18.91 -7.82 13.21
CA ARG A 500 19.94 -7.34 12.27
C ARG A 500 19.50 -7.48 10.80
N SER A 501 18.20 -7.36 10.53
CA SER A 501 17.60 -7.48 9.19
C SER A 501 17.63 -6.16 8.42
N MET A 502 18.18 -5.10 9.02
CA MET A 502 18.44 -3.80 8.41
C MET A 502 19.76 -3.22 8.95
N PRO A 503 20.55 -2.47 8.14
CA PRO A 503 21.77 -1.82 8.61
C PRO A 503 21.54 -0.84 9.77
N LYS A 504 22.45 -0.83 10.75
CA LYS A 504 22.40 0.07 11.93
C LYS A 504 22.22 1.54 11.53
N LYS A 505 22.94 2.01 10.50
CA LYS A 505 22.84 3.40 10.03
C LYS A 505 21.41 3.79 9.59
N ILE A 506 20.73 2.89 8.87
CA ILE A 506 19.34 3.11 8.43
C ILE A 506 18.39 3.06 9.64
N ILE A 507 18.60 2.14 10.58
CA ILE A 507 17.82 2.09 11.83
C ILE A 507 17.96 3.39 12.63
N SER A 508 19.19 3.88 12.82
CA SER A 508 19.45 5.16 13.50
C SER A 508 18.80 6.33 12.77
N SER A 509 18.82 6.32 11.43
CA SER A 509 18.10 7.28 10.58
C SER A 509 16.59 7.27 10.87
N MET A 510 15.96 6.10 10.86
CA MET A 510 14.53 5.94 11.17
C MET A 510 14.16 6.44 12.58
N LYS A 511 15.01 6.17 13.58
CA LYS A 511 14.82 6.66 14.96
C LYS A 511 14.90 8.19 15.04
N ARG A 512 15.88 8.81 14.38
CA ARG A 512 16.02 10.28 14.35
C ARG A 512 14.83 10.97 13.67
N ASN A 513 14.24 10.33 12.65
CA ASN A 513 13.09 10.86 11.94
C ASN A 513 11.74 10.56 12.60
N PHE A 514 11.72 9.83 13.72
CA PHE A 514 10.49 9.30 14.29
C PHE A 514 9.49 10.37 14.75
N SER A 515 9.92 11.62 14.94
CA SER A 515 9.05 12.76 15.29
C SER A 515 9.19 13.93 14.31
N ASN A 516 9.63 13.66 13.08
CA ASN A 516 9.73 14.69 12.05
C ASN A 516 8.41 14.84 11.30
N VAL A 517 8.23 16.01 10.70
CA VAL A 517 7.23 16.21 9.64
C VAL A 517 7.81 15.60 8.36
N GLY A 518 7.02 14.71 7.75
CA GLY A 518 7.39 13.94 6.57
C GLY A 518 7.00 14.63 5.27
N GLU A 519 5.92 15.40 5.28
CA GLU A 519 5.36 16.00 4.09
C GLU A 519 4.64 17.31 4.39
N PHE A 520 4.74 18.23 3.44
CA PHE A 520 3.83 19.36 3.27
C PHE A 520 3.29 19.32 1.85
N ALA A 521 1.98 19.49 1.70
CA ALA A 521 1.31 19.35 0.42
C ALA A 521 0.19 20.37 0.19
N ILE A 522 0.03 20.79 -1.07
CA ILE A 522 -1.03 21.67 -1.56
C ILE A 522 -1.90 20.88 -2.53
N ASN A 523 -3.19 20.83 -2.24
CA ASN A 523 -4.12 19.92 -2.90
C ASN A 523 -4.76 20.59 -4.12
N THR A 524 -4.94 19.85 -5.22
CA THR A 524 -5.26 20.43 -6.54
C THR A 524 -6.43 19.76 -7.27
N ASN A 525 -6.95 18.62 -6.82
CA ASN A 525 -8.01 17.89 -7.52
C ASN A 525 -9.35 18.64 -7.42
N PRO A 526 -9.91 19.16 -8.54
CA PRO A 526 -11.15 19.94 -8.52
C PRO A 526 -12.42 19.09 -8.39
N LYS A 527 -12.32 17.76 -8.55
CA LYS A 527 -13.45 16.83 -8.47
C LYS A 527 -13.53 16.08 -7.15
N ALA A 528 -12.44 16.01 -6.40
CA ALA A 528 -12.48 15.58 -5.01
C ALA A 528 -13.43 16.47 -4.19
N ARG A 529 -14.03 15.91 -3.13
CA ARG A 529 -14.94 16.61 -2.22
C ARG A 529 -14.59 16.31 -0.78
N LEU A 530 -15.06 17.17 0.12
CA LEU A 530 -14.94 16.92 1.55
C LEU A 530 -15.70 15.64 1.90
N SER A 531 -15.00 14.67 2.47
CA SER A 531 -15.56 13.39 2.90
C SER A 531 -14.81 12.84 4.11
N ARG A 532 -15.26 11.72 4.66
CA ARG A 532 -14.53 11.01 5.73
C ARG A 532 -13.33 10.22 5.26
N TYR A 533 -13.18 10.01 3.96
CA TYR A 533 -12.12 9.16 3.39
C TYR A 533 -10.90 10.03 3.10
N LEU A 534 -9.78 9.74 3.75
CA LEU A 534 -8.56 10.51 3.62
C LEU A 534 -8.14 10.63 2.15
N ILE A 535 -8.03 9.50 1.43
CA ILE A 535 -7.47 9.45 0.07
C ILE A 535 -8.16 10.41 -0.92
N GLU A 536 -9.44 10.75 -0.70
CA GLU A 536 -10.13 11.76 -1.51
C GLU A 536 -9.92 13.16 -0.91
N THR A 537 -10.15 13.30 0.38
CA THR A 537 -10.15 14.60 1.06
C THR A 537 -8.77 15.27 1.05
N GLU A 538 -7.69 14.49 1.10
CA GLU A 538 -6.31 14.97 0.97
C GLU A 538 -5.97 15.44 -0.45
N LYS A 539 -6.82 15.17 -1.47
CA LYS A 539 -6.61 15.68 -2.83
C LYS A 539 -7.49 16.88 -3.15
N LEU A 540 -8.47 17.19 -2.30
CA LEU A 540 -9.44 18.27 -2.50
C LEU A 540 -8.77 19.61 -2.78
N ALA A 541 -9.01 20.18 -3.97
CA ALA A 541 -8.46 21.46 -4.36
C ALA A 541 -8.71 22.56 -3.32
N ARG A 542 -7.70 23.43 -3.13
CA ARG A 542 -7.71 24.53 -2.15
C ARG A 542 -7.54 24.08 -0.70
N MET A 543 -7.26 22.80 -0.43
CA MET A 543 -6.84 22.35 0.90
C MET A 543 -5.32 22.17 0.94
N ILE A 544 -4.77 21.97 2.13
CA ILE A 544 -3.42 21.47 2.33
C ILE A 544 -3.46 20.26 3.24
N HIS A 545 -2.40 19.47 3.24
CA HIS A 545 -2.18 18.49 4.30
C HIS A 545 -0.71 18.46 4.71
N ILE A 546 -0.49 17.99 5.94
CA ILE A 546 0.83 17.86 6.56
C ILE A 546 0.93 16.47 7.15
N ALA A 547 1.97 15.72 6.77
CA ALA A 547 2.17 14.37 7.26
C ALA A 547 3.17 14.33 8.43
N LEU A 548 2.84 13.56 9.46
CA LEU A 548 3.74 13.24 10.56
C LEU A 548 4.46 11.91 10.29
N GLY A 549 5.76 11.87 10.55
CA GLY A 549 6.59 10.66 10.41
C GLY A 549 7.46 10.68 9.16
N SER A 550 7.30 9.66 8.31
CA SER A 550 8.21 9.34 7.22
C SER A 550 8.14 10.38 6.10
N GLY A 551 9.29 10.88 5.65
CA GLY A 551 9.39 11.72 4.45
C GLY A 551 9.74 10.95 3.17
N TYR A 552 9.54 11.61 2.04
CA TYR A 552 9.77 11.11 0.68
C TYR A 552 11.19 11.39 0.15
N GLU A 553 12.20 11.31 1.04
CA GLU A 553 13.62 11.43 0.68
C GLU A 553 14.50 10.40 1.42
N PRO A 554 15.59 9.92 0.80
CA PRO A 554 16.55 9.05 1.48
C PRO A 554 17.16 9.72 2.72
N GLY A 555 17.01 9.06 3.86
CA GLY A 555 17.44 9.59 5.15
C GLY A 555 16.36 10.38 5.89
N ARG A 556 15.14 10.50 5.35
CA ARG A 556 13.95 11.09 5.99
C ARG A 556 12.87 10.07 6.34
N GLN A 557 13.08 8.80 6.01
CA GLN A 557 12.10 7.74 6.26
C GLN A 557 11.99 7.32 7.73
N THR A 558 10.80 6.86 8.13
CA THR A 558 10.54 6.09 9.36
C THR A 558 9.40 5.09 9.13
N THR A 559 8.86 4.45 10.17
CA THR A 559 7.91 3.32 10.05
C THR A 559 6.42 3.70 10.06
N TYR A 560 6.09 4.99 10.04
CA TYR A 560 4.72 5.47 9.88
C TYR A 560 4.68 6.79 9.11
N HIS A 561 3.52 7.11 8.55
CA HIS A 561 3.19 8.33 7.83
C HIS A 561 1.71 8.61 8.11
N CYS A 562 1.38 9.79 8.63
CA CYS A 562 0.03 10.14 9.07
C CYS A 562 -0.34 11.51 8.55
N ASP A 563 -1.17 11.56 7.52
CA ASP A 563 -1.63 12.80 6.88
C ASP A 563 -2.72 13.48 7.70
N ILE A 564 -2.58 14.79 7.87
CA ILE A 564 -3.55 15.65 8.55
C ILE A 564 -4.01 16.71 7.56
N VAL A 565 -5.30 16.66 7.19
CA VAL A 565 -5.89 17.61 6.25
C VAL A 565 -6.34 18.88 6.98
N ILE A 566 -6.04 20.03 6.37
CA ILE A 566 -6.32 21.38 6.88
C ILE A 566 -7.21 22.11 5.89
N ASN A 567 -8.32 22.67 6.38
CA ASN A 567 -9.29 23.37 5.55
C ASN A 567 -8.87 24.82 5.27
N SER A 568 -8.17 25.05 4.15
CA SER A 568 -7.67 26.39 3.84
C SER A 568 -8.75 27.46 3.65
N PRO A 569 -9.91 27.17 3.00
CA PRO A 569 -11.05 28.08 2.95
C PRO A 569 -11.59 28.46 4.33
N ARG A 570 -11.81 27.48 5.21
CA ARG A 570 -12.36 27.71 6.57
C ARG A 570 -11.41 28.54 7.44
N GLN A 571 -10.11 28.25 7.36
CA GLN A 571 -9.08 28.98 8.10
C GLN A 571 -8.62 30.27 7.38
N LYS A 572 -9.22 30.62 6.23
CA LYS A 572 -8.82 31.73 5.36
C LYS A 572 -7.30 31.81 5.16
N LEU A 573 -6.65 30.69 4.86
CA LEU A 573 -5.19 30.64 4.79
C LEU A 573 -4.66 31.51 3.65
N ASP A 574 -3.61 32.25 3.95
CA ASP A 574 -2.67 32.86 3.02
C ASP A 574 -1.44 31.93 2.91
N ILE A 575 -1.14 31.50 1.68
CA ILE A 575 0.01 30.68 1.34
C ILE A 575 0.77 31.37 0.23
N TYR A 576 1.95 31.87 0.57
CA TYR A 576 2.84 32.56 -0.37
C TYR A 576 4.28 32.16 -0.11
N ALA A 577 5.07 32.14 -1.17
CA ALA A 577 6.49 31.86 -1.13
C ALA A 577 7.29 33.14 -1.37
N ILE A 578 8.50 33.20 -0.85
CA ILE A 578 9.45 34.29 -1.11
C ILE A 578 10.51 33.80 -2.06
N ASP A 579 10.68 34.48 -3.20
CA ASP A 579 11.72 34.15 -4.17
C ASP A 579 13.13 34.61 -3.74
N LYS A 580 14.12 34.41 -4.61
CA LYS A 580 15.49 34.88 -4.35
C LYS A 580 15.58 36.39 -4.19
N ALA A 581 14.84 37.14 -5.00
CA ALA A 581 14.82 38.60 -5.03
C ALA A 581 14.00 39.22 -3.87
N GLY A 582 13.24 38.41 -3.13
CA GLY A 582 12.42 38.89 -2.02
C GLY A 582 10.95 39.12 -2.40
N ASN A 583 10.54 38.83 -3.63
CA ASN A 583 9.17 39.01 -4.07
C ASN A 583 8.26 37.94 -3.46
N GLN A 584 7.02 38.34 -3.15
CA GLN A 584 5.96 37.43 -2.72
C GLN A 584 5.29 36.77 -3.93
N LEU A 585 5.32 35.44 -3.96
CA LEU A 585 4.66 34.61 -4.96
C LEU A 585 3.49 33.89 -4.31
N TRP A 586 2.27 34.28 -4.68
CA TRP A 586 1.05 33.78 -4.07
C TRP A 586 0.62 32.43 -4.65
N ILE A 587 0.17 31.52 -3.78
CA ILE A 587 -0.42 30.23 -4.16
C ILE A 587 -1.89 30.16 -3.71
N ILE A 588 -2.15 30.50 -2.45
CA ILE A 588 -3.50 30.64 -1.88
C ILE A 588 -3.61 32.00 -1.19
N LYS A 589 -4.68 32.75 -1.45
CA LYS A 589 -5.00 34.02 -0.78
C LYS A 589 -6.39 33.92 -0.15
N LYS A 590 -6.49 34.10 1.17
CA LYS A 590 -7.72 33.98 1.97
C LYS A 590 -8.50 32.69 1.64
N GLY A 591 -7.79 31.57 1.50
CA GLY A 591 -8.38 30.25 1.19
C GLY A 591 -8.86 30.05 -0.26
N LYS A 592 -8.53 30.97 -1.18
CA LYS A 592 -8.73 30.82 -2.63
C LYS A 592 -7.41 30.57 -3.33
N MET A 593 -7.35 29.58 -4.21
CA MET A 593 -6.16 29.32 -5.03
C MET A 593 -6.04 30.41 -6.10
N VAL A 594 -4.84 30.98 -6.27
CA VAL A 594 -4.60 32.16 -7.13
C VAL A 594 -3.49 31.94 -8.19
N VAL A 595 -3.06 30.69 -8.37
CA VAL A 595 -2.02 30.26 -9.32
C VAL A 595 -2.60 29.42 -10.46
#